data_AF-A0A0B7I113-F1
#
_entry.id   AF-A0A0B7I113-F1
#
_cell.length_a   1.000
_cell.length_b   1.000
_cell.length_c   1.000
_cell.angle_alpha   90.00
_cell.angle_beta   90.00
_cell.angle_gamma   90.00
#
_symmetry.space_group_name_H-M   'P 1'
#
loop_
_entity.id
_entity.type
_entity.pdbx_description
1 polymer ?
#
loop_
_entity_poly.entity_id
_entity_poly.type
_entity_poly.pdbx_seq_one_letter_code
_entity_poly.pdbx_strand_id
1 'polypeptide(L)'
;MVCIMNAKITAYYVDSFINSTSHCTTGDSKGIPIIIPTSKQLKLFKDLFDDAITIKRKQLNGLISEIKAEMQLSEIQRNLDKMVNTLYFV
;
A
#
# COMPACT_ATOMS: atom_id res chain seq x y z
N MET A 1 -3.76 -4.16 6.94
CA MET A 1 -2.47 -4.83 6.63
C MET A 1 -2.02 -4.57 5.21
N VAL A 2 -2.83 -4.89 4.18
CA VAL A 2 -2.47 -4.70 2.76
C VAL A 2 -1.93 -3.29 2.45
N CYS A 3 -2.61 -2.24 2.91
CA CYS A 3 -2.18 -0.86 2.73
C CYS A 3 -0.77 -0.58 3.32
N ILE A 4 -0.48 -1.07 4.52
CA ILE A 4 0.83 -0.86 5.16
C ILE A 4 1.90 -1.61 4.36
N MET A 5 1.67 -2.88 4.02
CA MET A 5 2.63 -3.68 3.25
C MET A 5 2.93 -3.10 1.86
N ASN A 6 1.95 -2.46 1.22
CA ASN A 6 2.11 -1.84 -0.10
C ASN A 6 2.70 -0.43 -0.06
N ALA A 7 2.96 0.14 1.11
CA ALA A 7 3.59 1.45 1.21
C ALA A 7 5.10 1.36 1.01
N LYS A 8 5.69 2.39 0.39
CA LYS A 8 7.13 2.43 0.11
C LYS A 8 7.98 2.29 1.36
N ILE A 9 7.58 2.90 2.47
CA ILE A 9 8.33 2.83 3.73
C ILE A 9 8.49 1.39 4.22
N THR A 10 7.48 0.53 4.04
CA THR A 10 7.58 -0.88 4.41
C THR A 10 8.54 -1.63 3.49
N ALA A 11 8.51 -1.36 2.18
CA ALA A 11 9.48 -1.93 1.25
C ALA A 11 10.92 -1.52 1.61
N TYR A 12 11.16 -0.23 1.90
CA TYR A 12 12.47 0.26 2.35
C TYR A 12 12.92 -0.37 3.67
N TYR A 13 12.00 -0.53 4.63
CA TYR A 13 12.31 -1.15 5.91
C TYR A 13 12.73 -2.61 5.75
N VAL A 14 11.97 -3.38 4.95
CA VAL A 14 12.30 -4.78 4.67
C VAL A 14 13.67 -4.88 4.00
N ASP A 15 13.91 -4.08 2.95
CA ASP A 15 15.16 -4.07 2.19
C ASP A 15 16.39 -3.71 3.04
N SER A 16 16.21 -2.74 3.96
CA SER A 16 17.31 -2.22 4.78
C SER A 16 17.58 -3.04 6.05
N PHE A 17 16.56 -3.65 6.66
CA PHE A 17 16.67 -4.19 8.02
C PHE A 17 16.27 -5.64 8.19
N ILE A 18 15.51 -6.22 7.25
CA ILE A 18 15.04 -7.61 7.38
C ILE A 18 15.76 -8.51 6.37
N ASN A 19 15.66 -8.16 5.09
CA ASN A 19 16.16 -8.96 3.99
C ASN A 19 16.32 -8.08 2.74
N SER A 20 17.53 -8.01 2.20
CA SER A 20 17.86 -7.23 0.98
C SER A 20 17.42 -7.90 -0.33
N THR A 21 16.64 -8.99 -0.24
CA THR A 21 15.98 -9.59 -1.39
C THR A 21 14.50 -9.21 -1.39
N SER A 22 13.92 -9.01 -2.58
CA SER A 22 12.53 -8.58 -2.75
C SER A 22 11.48 -9.62 -2.29
N HIS A 23 11.90 -10.83 -1.93
CA HIS A 23 11.01 -11.91 -1.52
C HIS A 23 10.77 -11.89 0.00
N CYS A 24 9.67 -11.26 0.42
CA CYS A 24 9.24 -11.23 1.83
C CYS A 24 8.53 -12.54 2.22
N THR A 25 9.12 -13.31 3.14
CA THR A 25 8.52 -14.53 3.70
C THR A 25 7.65 -14.22 4.92
N THR A 26 6.89 -15.22 5.40
CA THR A 26 6.14 -15.10 6.67
C THR A 26 7.03 -14.99 7.90
N GLY A 27 8.30 -15.37 7.80
CA GLY A 27 9.30 -15.11 8.84
C GLY A 27 9.69 -13.63 8.86
N ASP A 28 9.98 -13.07 7.69
CA ASP A 28 10.37 -11.67 7.51
C ASP A 28 9.28 -10.71 7.96
N SER A 29 8.03 -11.02 7.66
CA SER A 29 6.89 -10.16 8.02
C SER A 29 6.70 -9.96 9.53
N LYS A 30 7.23 -10.87 10.37
CA LYS A 30 7.22 -10.73 11.83
C LYS A 30 8.13 -9.60 12.33
N GLY A 31 9.14 -9.22 11.53
CA GLY A 31 10.06 -8.12 11.85
C GLY A 31 9.54 -6.74 11.48
N ILE A 32 8.39 -6.65 10.80
CA ILE A 32 7.81 -5.37 10.36
C ILE A 32 7.07 -4.71 11.55
N PRO A 33 7.46 -3.50 11.97
CA PRO A 33 6.75 -2.79 13.04
C PRO A 33 5.38 -2.35 12.52
N ILE A 34 4.31 -2.63 13.27
CA ILE A 34 2.94 -2.23 12.93
C ILE A 34 2.38 -1.30 14.01
N ILE A 35 2.10 -0.07 13.63
CA ILE A 35 1.33 0.88 14.46
C ILE A 35 -0.15 0.64 14.19
N ILE A 36 -0.93 0.47 15.25
CA ILE A 36 -2.37 0.25 15.14
C ILE A 36 -3.07 1.59 14.80
N PRO A 37 -3.70 1.72 13.63
CA PRO A 37 -4.38 2.95 13.26
C PRO A 37 -5.65 3.15 14.09
N THR A 38 -6.05 4.41 14.25
CA THR A 38 -7.38 4.76 14.79
C THR A 38 -8.50 4.27 13.86
N SER A 39 -9.72 4.11 14.36
CA SER A 39 -10.87 3.71 13.54
C SER A 39 -11.10 4.65 12.34
N LYS A 40 -10.82 5.96 12.50
CA LYS A 40 -10.91 6.94 11.41
C LYS A 40 -9.85 6.68 10.34
N GLN A 41 -8.59 6.49 10.72
CA GLN A 41 -7.51 6.16 9.79
C GLN A 41 -7.76 4.82 9.09
N LEU A 42 -8.23 3.80 9.83
CA LEU A 42 -8.57 2.50 9.28
C LEU A 42 -9.65 2.60 8.19
N LYS A 43 -10.69 3.42 8.42
CA LYS A 43 -11.72 3.67 7.41
C LYS A 43 -11.13 4.32 6.15
N LEU A 44 -10.28 5.33 6.30
CA LEU A 44 -9.61 5.97 5.15
C LEU A 44 -8.76 4.98 4.35
N PHE A 45 -8.01 4.09 5.03
CA PHE A 45 -7.23 3.05 4.35
C PHE A 45 -8.13 2.08 3.59
N LYS A 46 -9.28 1.72 4.17
CA LYS A 46 -10.26 0.83 3.51
C LYS A 46 -10.85 1.49 2.27
N ASP A 47 -11.27 2.74 2.35
CA ASP A 47 -11.86 3.47 1.23
C ASP A 47 -10.84 3.58 0.07
N LEU A 48 -9.58 3.90 0.37
CA LEU A 48 -8.50 3.96 -0.62
C LEU A 48 -8.24 2.58 -1.28
N PHE A 49 -8.30 1.50 -0.51
CA PHE A 49 -8.15 0.15 -1.03
C PHE A 49 -9.32 -0.24 -1.95
N ASP A 50 -10.55 0.07 -1.55
CA ASP A 50 -11.75 -0.22 -2.32
C ASP A 50 -11.75 0.54 -3.68
N ASP A 51 -11.23 1.77 -3.69
CA ASP A 51 -11.00 2.56 -4.92
C ASP A 51 -9.98 1.89 -5.85
N ALA A 52 -8.85 1.42 -5.30
CA ALA A 52 -7.82 0.73 -6.06
C ALA A 52 -8.34 -0.56 -6.71
N ILE A 53 -9.12 -1.35 -5.95
CA ILE A 53 -9.77 -2.56 -6.44
C ILE A 53 -10.76 -2.23 -7.56
N THR A 54 -11.52 -1.15 -7.42
CA THR A 54 -12.47 -0.70 -8.45
C THR A 54 -11.76 -0.35 -9.76
N ILE A 55 -10.63 0.35 -9.70
CA ILE A 55 -9.83 0.69 -10.87
C ILE A 55 -9.26 -0.59 -11.52
N LYS A 56 -8.68 -1.50 -10.72
CA LYS A 56 -8.16 -2.78 -11.24
C LYS A 56 -9.24 -3.62 -11.90
N ARG A 57 -10.45 -3.67 -11.35
CA ARG A 57 -11.61 -4.34 -11.98
C ARG A 57 -11.99 -3.69 -13.30
N LYS A 58 -12.04 -2.36 -13.37
CA LYS A 58 -12.31 -1.63 -14.62
C LYS A 58 -11.25 -1.89 -15.70
N GLN A 59 -9.97 -1.94 -15.30
CA GLN A 59 -8.86 -2.29 -16.20
C GLN A 59 -9.03 -3.70 -16.77
N LEU A 60 -9.28 -4.70 -15.91
CA LEU A 60 -9.45 -6.10 -16.34
C LEU A 60 -10.66 -6.30 -17.24
N ASN A 61 -11.73 -5.54 -17.02
CA ASN A 61 -12.94 -5.58 -17.83
C ASN A 61 -12.85 -4.72 -19.12
N GLY A 62 -11.68 -4.13 -19.42
CA GLY A 62 -11.49 -3.28 -20.60
C GLY A 62 -12.28 -1.96 -20.59
N LEU A 63 -12.81 -1.54 -19.43
CA LEU A 63 -13.60 -0.31 -19.28
C LEU A 63 -12.73 0.95 -19.25
N ILE A 64 -11.45 0.81 -18.96
CA ILE A 64 -10.44 1.88 -19.01
C ILE A 64 -9.16 1.33 -19.65
N SER A 65 -8.40 2.20 -20.32
CA SER A 65 -7.09 1.82 -20.86
C SER A 65 -6.08 1.56 -19.74
N GLU A 66 -5.06 0.76 -20.05
CA GLU A 66 -3.95 0.48 -19.14
C GLU A 66 -3.26 1.75 -18.64
N ILE A 67 -2.92 2.66 -19.56
CA ILE A 67 -2.31 3.97 -19.24
C ILE A 67 -3.18 4.77 -18.26
N LYS A 68 -4.51 4.77 -18.45
CA LYS A 68 -5.42 5.49 -17.56
C LYS A 68 -5.49 4.82 -16.18
N ALA A 69 -5.53 3.48 -16.15
CA ALA A 69 -5.51 2.74 -14.90
C ALA A 69 -4.22 2.99 -14.10
N GLU A 70 -3.06 2.96 -14.76
CA GLU A 70 -1.76 3.23 -14.15
C GLU A 70 -1.67 4.63 -13.55
N MET A 71 -2.15 5.64 -14.27
CA MET A 71 -2.17 7.02 -13.78
C MET A 71 -3.03 7.16 -12.52
N GLN A 72 -4.22 6.55 -12.49
CA GLN A 72 -5.09 6.57 -11.31
C GLN A 72 -4.49 5.79 -10.13
N LEU A 73 -3.92 4.62 -10.40
CA LEU A 73 -3.26 3.81 -9.37
C LEU A 73 -2.00 4.49 -8.81
N SER A 74 -1.28 5.26 -9.63
CA SER A 74 -0.13 6.05 -9.19
C SER A 74 -0.52 7.15 -8.20
N GLU A 75 -1.67 7.79 -8.42
CA GLU A 75 -2.21 8.77 -7.47
C GLU A 75 -2.63 8.10 -6.14
N ILE A 76 -3.28 6.95 -6.22
CA ILE A 76 -3.62 6.13 -5.04
C ILE A 76 -2.37 5.74 -4.27
N GLN A 77 -1.31 5.28 -4.95
CA GLN A 77 -0.05 4.90 -4.31
C GLN A 77 0.57 6.10 -3.58
N ARG A 78 0.58 7.28 -4.21
CA ARG A 78 1.08 8.50 -3.56
C ARG A 78 0.29 8.87 -2.32
N ASN A 79 -1.03 8.71 -2.34
CA ASN A 79 -1.89 8.96 -1.18
C ASN A 79 -1.67 7.92 -0.08
N LEU A 80 -1.53 6.65 -0.47
CA LEU A 80 -1.22 5.55 0.45
C LEU A 80 0.10 5.82 1.18
N ASP A 81 1.16 6.15 0.44
CA ASP A 81 2.48 6.45 1.00
C ASP A 81 2.40 7.60 2.02
N LYS A 82 1.68 8.69 1.70
CA LYS A 82 1.48 9.81 2.63
C LYS A 82 0.75 9.40 3.91
N MET A 83 -0.31 8.60 3.78
CA MET A 83 -1.10 8.13 4.92
C MET A 83 -0.27 7.22 5.83
N VAL A 84 0.52 6.31 5.26
CA VAL A 84 1.39 5.43 6.04
C VAL A 84 2.54 6.22 6.66
N ASN A 85 3.20 7.12 5.93
CA ASN A 85 4.23 8.00 6.52
C ASN A 85 3.69 8.80 7.72
N THR A 86 2.48 9.35 7.59
CA THR A 86 1.81 10.03 8.71
C THR A 86 1.54 9.09 9.90
N LEU A 87 1.15 7.83 9.64
CA LEU A 87 0.93 6.82 10.68
C LEU A 87 2.23 6.47 11.43
N TYR A 88 3.36 6.48 10.73
CA TYR A 88 4.69 6.17 11.28
C TYR A 88 5.47 7.40 11.74
N PHE A 89 4.89 8.60 11.62
CA PHE A 89 5.53 9.88 11.98
C PHE A 89 6.85 10.13 11.22
N VAL A 90 6.89 9.76 9.94
CA VAL A 90 8.03 9.92 9.01
C VAL A 90 7.71 10.93 7.92
#